data_AF-A0A5K1HAA0-F1
#
_entry.id   AF-A0A5K1HAA0-F1
#
_cell.length_a   1.000
_cell.length_b   1.000
_cell.length_c   1.000
_cell.angle_alpha   90.00
_cell.angle_beta   90.00
_cell.angle_gamma   90.00
#
_symmetry.space_group_name_H-M   'P 1'
#
loop_
_entity.id
_entity.type
_entity.pdbx_description
1 polymer ?
#
loop_
_entity_poly.entity_id
_entity_poly.type
_entity_poly.pdbx_seq_one_letter_code
_entity_poly.pdbx_strand_id
1 'polypeptide(L)' 'YIALKIVVTDNIKKTKHLIDLPHAKERLTLWKADLSDEGSFDEAISGCTGVFHVATPMDFLSQDPE' A
#
# COMPACT_ATOMS: atom_id res chain seq x y z
N TYR A 1 9.89 -4.14 16.43
CA TYR A 1 9.71 -2.95 15.58
C TYR A 1 8.81 -3.34 14.42
N ILE A 2 7.62 -2.75 14.30
CA ILE A 2 6.68 -3.07 13.21
C ILE A 2 7.06 -2.16 12.03
N ALA A 3 7.58 -2.74 10.95
CA ALA A 3 7.77 -2.04 9.69
C ALA A 3 6.48 -2.18 8.86
N LEU A 4 5.84 -1.05 8.57
CA LEU A 4 4.67 -1.01 7.69
C LEU A 4 5.16 -0.91 6.25
N LYS A 5 5.02 -2.00 5.49
CA LYS A 5 5.25 -2.00 4.05
C LYS A 5 3.90 -1.82 3.37
N ILE A 6 3.75 -0.71 2.64
CA ILE A 6 2.52 -0.40 1.89
C ILE A 6 2.81 -0.66 0.41
N VAL A 7 1.98 -1.49 -0.20
CA VAL A 7 2.00 -1.71 -1.64
C VAL A 7 1.18 -0.62 -2.32
N VAL A 8 1.78 0.10 -3.26
CA VAL A 8 1.07 1.14 -4.00
C VAL A 8 1.36 1.05 -5.50
N THR A 9 0.33 1.35 -6.30
CA THR A 9 0.43 1.63 -7.73
C THR A 9 1.35 2.82 -8.00
N ASP A 10 1.89 2.98 -9.22
CA ASP A 10 2.86 4.02 -9.65
C ASP A 10 2.36 5.49 -9.57
N ASN A 11 1.27 5.76 -8.84
CA ASN A 11 0.65 7.06 -8.75
C ASN A 11 1.24 7.91 -7.62
N ILE A 12 2.27 8.69 -7.96
CA ILE A 12 2.96 9.62 -7.04
C ILE A 12 1.99 10.61 -6.36
N LYS A 13 0.94 11.07 -7.06
CA LYS A 13 -0.06 11.97 -6.47
C LYS A 13 -0.87 11.28 -5.36
N LYS A 14 -1.16 9.98 -5.53
CA LYS A 14 -1.82 9.16 -4.52
C LYS A 14 -0.88 8.72 -3.41
N THR A 15 0.44 8.70 -3.58
CA THR A 15 1.39 8.26 -2.52
C THR A 15 2.00 9.41 -1.72
N LYS A 16 1.93 10.64 -2.21
CA LYS A 16 2.55 11.81 -1.57
C LYS A 16 2.18 11.94 -0.08
N HIS A 17 0.91 11.77 0.25
CA HIS A 17 0.43 11.90 1.64
C HIS A 17 0.99 10.83 2.58
N LEU A 18 1.40 9.66 2.07
CA LEU A 18 2.03 8.61 2.87
C LEU A 18 3.48 8.95 3.21
N ILE A 19 4.19 9.57 2.25
CA ILE A 19 5.59 10.01 2.41
C ILE A 19 5.70 11.21 3.36
N ASP A 20 4.67 12.07 3.37
CA ASP A 20 4.63 13.26 4.22
C ASP A 20 4.23 12.95 5.69
N LEU A 21 3.98 11.68 6.04
CA LEU A 21 3.69 11.28 7.42
C LEU A 21 4.92 11.45 8.35
N PRO A 22 4.71 11.77 9.64
CA PRO A 22 5.78 11.80 10.63
C PRO A 22 6.54 10.46 10.67
N HIS A 23 7.87 10.50 10.62
CA HIS A 23 8.76 9.33 10.60
C HIS A 23 8.59 8.37 9.41
N ALA A 24 7.90 8.78 8.33
CA ALA A 24 7.75 7.96 7.14
C ALA A 24 9.09 7.48 6.58
N LYS A 25 10.10 8.37 6.50
CA LYS A 25 11.44 8.01 5.99
C LYS A 25 12.15 6.93 6.79
N GLU A 26 11.79 6.71 8.05
CA GLU A 26 12.43 5.74 8.94
C GLU A 26 11.64 4.43 9.06
N ARG A 27 10.31 4.49 8.87
CA ARG A 27 9.38 3.39 9.22
C ARG A 27 8.49 2.93 8.08
N LEU A 28 8.41 3.71 6.99
CA LEU A 28 7.59 3.44 5.82
C LEU A 28 8.50 3.21 4.61
N THR A 29 8.32 2.06 3.98
CA THR A 29 8.87 1.78 2.65
C THR A 29 7.72 1.48 1.71
N LEU A 30 7.71 2.17 0.57
CA LEU A 30 6.74 1.99 -0.50
C LEU A 30 7.28 0.98 -1.50
N TRP A 31 6.48 -0.04 -1.79
CA TRP A 31 6.80 -1.07 -2.78
C TRP A 31 5.76 -1.06 -3.88
N LYS A 32 6.20 -1.29 -5.11
CA LYS A 32 5.28 -1.46 -6.25
C LYS A 32 4.92 -2.94 -6.34
N ALA A 33 3.63 -3.24 -6.33
CA ALA A 33 3.10 -4.57 -6.59
C ALA A 33 1.68 -4.46 -7.15
N ASP A 34 1.26 -5.48 -7.89
CA ASP A 34 -0.01 -5.51 -8.63
C ASP A 34 -0.75 -6.81 -8.30
N LEU A 35 -2.04 -6.72 -7.94
CA LEU A 35 -2.87 -7.88 -7.64
C LEU A 35 -3.02 -8.85 -8.81
N SER A 36 -2.79 -8.37 -10.03
CA SER A 36 -2.86 -9.17 -11.27
C SER A 36 -1.53 -9.84 -11.60
N ASP A 37 -0.45 -9.49 -10.91
CA ASP A 37 0.91 -9.97 -11.14
C ASP A 37 1.34 -10.90 -10.00
N GLU A 38 1.39 -12.20 -10.30
CA GLU A 38 1.74 -13.24 -9.36
C GLU A 38 3.18 -13.05 -8.84
N GLY A 39 3.37 -13.12 -7.53
CA GLY A 39 4.68 -12.93 -6.89
C GLY A 39 5.13 -11.47 -6.75
N SER A 40 4.38 -10.49 -7.29
CA SER A 40 4.76 -9.07 -7.17
C SER A 40 4.84 -8.58 -5.72
N PHE A 41 4.14 -9.25 -4.80
CA PHE A 41 4.14 -8.94 -3.36
C PHE A 41 5.29 -9.58 -2.59
N ASP A 42 6.01 -10.54 -3.16
CA ASP A 42 6.94 -11.41 -2.41
C ASP A 42 8.06 -10.61 -1.74
N GLU A 43 8.66 -9.66 -2.46
CA GLU A 43 9.68 -8.76 -1.87
C GLU A 43 9.08 -7.81 -0.83
N ALA A 44 7.85 -7.34 -1.08
CA ALA A 44 7.14 -6.43 -0.20
C ALA A 44 6.67 -7.11 1.10
N ILE A 45 6.47 -8.43 1.13
CA ILE A 45 6.12 -9.16 2.36
C ILE A 45 7.33 -9.84 3.02
N SER A 46 8.43 -10.01 2.29
CA SER A 46 9.65 -10.64 2.82
C SER A 46 10.17 -9.89 4.06
N GLY A 47 10.39 -10.62 5.14
CA GLY A 47 10.85 -10.09 6.43
C GLY A 47 9.78 -9.38 7.28
N CYS A 48 8.52 -9.32 6.85
CA CYS A 48 7.43 -8.80 7.68
C CYS A 48 7.01 -9.79 8.76
N THR A 49 6.77 -9.29 9.98
CA THR A 49 6.20 -10.09 11.08
C THR A 49 4.69 -10.31 10.93
N GLY A 50 4.01 -9.42 10.20
CA GLY A 50 2.59 -9.51 9.90
C GLY A 50 2.25 -8.69 8.66
N VAL A 51 1.23 -9.12 7.91
CA VAL A 51 0.76 -8.49 6.68
C VAL A 51 -0.70 -8.11 6.85
N PHE A 52 -1.04 -6.87 6.52
CA PHE A 52 -2.43 -6.39 6.50
C PHE A 52 -2.87 -6.23 5.05
N HIS A 53 -3.79 -7.07 4.60
CA HIS A 53 -4.38 -6.95 3.28
C HIS A 53 -5.57 -5.98 3.34
N VAL A 54 -5.32 -4.69 3.04
CA VAL A 54 -6.35 -3.63 3.04
C VAL A 54 -6.77 -3.23 1.62
N ALA A 55 -6.07 -3.75 0.60
CA ALA A 55 -6.33 -3.46 -0.81
C ALA A 55 -7.58 -4.20 -1.30
N THR A 56 -8.75 -3.61 -1.04
CA THR A 56 -10.00 -4.02 -1.68
C THR A 56 -10.28 -3.04 -2.82
N PRO A 57 -10.46 -3.49 -4.08
CA PRO A 57 -10.94 -2.62 -5.14
C PRO A 57 -12.30 -2.06 -4.71
N MET A 58 -12.35 -0.75 -4.48
CA MET A 58 -13.58 -0.04 -4.18
C MET A 58 -14.03 0.63 -5.47
N ASP A 59 -15.06 0.07 -6.10
CA ASP A 59 -15.74 0.72 -7.20
C ASP A 59 -16.48 1.94 -6.64
N PHE A 60 -15.98 3.14 -6.92
CA PHE A 60 -16.66 4.41 -6.61
C PHE A 60 -17.85 4.64 -7.57
N LEU A 61 -18.63 3.60 -7.86
CA LEU A 61 -19.91 3.68 -8.58
C LEU A 61 -21.08 3.63 -7.58
N SER A 62 -21.04 4.46 -6.54
CA SER A 62 -22.24 4.72 -5.73
C SER A 62 -22.83 6.07 -6.14
N GLN A 63 -23.75 6.05 -7.12
CA GLN A 63 -24.81 7.05 -7.24
C GLN A 63 -25.98 6.66 -6.32
N ASP A 64 -25.73 6.43 -5.02
CA ASP A 64 -26.82 6.22 -4.07
C ASP A 64 -26.75 7.30 -2.98
N PRO A 65 -27.69 8.25 -2.96
CA PRO A 65 -27.82 9.24 -1.91
C PRO A 65 -28.66 8.63 -0.78
N GLU A 66 -28.04 8.33 0.37
CA GLU A 66 -28.76 8.27 1.65
C GLU A 66 -29.00 9.66 2.22
#